data_AF-A0A953R9E6-F1
#
_entry.id   AF-A0A953R9E6-F1
#
_cell.length_a   1.000
_cell.length_b   1.000
_cell.length_c   1.000
_cell.angle_alpha   90.00
_cell.angle_beta   90.00
_cell.angle_gamma   90.00
#
_symmetry.space_group_name_H-M   'P 1'
#
loop_
_entity.id
_entity.type
_entity.pdbx_description
1 polymer ?
#
loop_
_entity_poly.entity_id
_entity_poly.type
_entity_poly.pdbx_seq_one_letter_code
_entity_poly.pdbx_strand_id
1 'polypeptide(L)'
;MRLVPFMLSKSVDRLPTYLDTHQIDTDSLVRERRRRARVQVHWPLCFMRPGTTQIVETVTHDLSSDGFYCLTNIAFVPGEIRECTLGVPMHHPNNGDRVRPVLCRVRVIRVEALGDDGFYGVGCRIEDYRFIISGNGDSGLAGGGGPLDARHE
;
A
#
# COMPACT_ATOMS: atom_id res chain seq x y z
N MET A 1 -71.87 -26.69 16.21
CA MET A 1 -71.62 -25.29 16.64
C MET A 1 -70.42 -25.34 17.59
N ARG A 2 -69.44 -24.42 17.40
CA ARG A 2 -68.11 -24.38 18.03
C ARG A 2 -68.12 -24.47 19.57
N LEU A 3 -67.08 -25.08 20.17
CA LEU A 3 -66.04 -24.35 20.93
C LEU A 3 -64.94 -25.31 21.45
N VAL A 4 -63.68 -24.88 21.32
CA VAL A 4 -62.46 -25.49 21.89
C VAL A 4 -62.03 -24.70 23.12
N PRO A 5 -61.36 -25.31 24.11
CA PRO A 5 -60.50 -24.58 25.03
C PRO A 5 -59.01 -24.92 24.87
N PHE A 6 -58.25 -23.86 24.60
CA PHE A 6 -57.02 -23.39 25.26
C PHE A 6 -55.91 -24.37 25.73
N MET A 7 -54.74 -24.25 25.07
CA MET A 7 -53.33 -24.12 25.54
C MET A 7 -53.04 -24.43 27.03
N LEU A 8 -51.91 -24.98 27.51
CA LEU A 8 -50.50 -25.06 27.09
C LEU A 8 -49.86 -26.10 28.06
N SER A 9 -48.96 -27.00 27.68
CA SER A 9 -47.50 -26.85 27.89
C SER A 9 -46.96 -28.28 28.09
N LYS A 10 -45.99 -28.73 27.28
CA LYS A 10 -45.27 -29.99 27.49
C LYS A 10 -43.81 -29.68 27.80
N SER A 11 -43.33 -30.26 28.89
CA SER A 11 -41.95 -30.29 29.35
C SER A 11 -41.00 -30.79 28.25
N VAL A 12 -39.80 -30.20 28.20
CA VAL A 12 -38.67 -30.72 27.41
C VAL A 12 -37.53 -30.96 28.37
N ASP A 13 -37.44 -32.20 28.86
CA ASP A 13 -36.21 -32.76 29.41
C ASP A 13 -35.51 -33.55 28.31
N ARG A 14 -34.19 -33.33 28.20
CA ARG A 14 -33.18 -34.12 27.46
C ARG A 14 -33.27 -34.11 25.93
N LEU A 15 -32.30 -33.44 25.31
CA LEU A 15 -31.85 -33.75 23.96
C LEU A 15 -30.63 -34.69 24.02
N PRO A 16 -30.71 -35.90 23.44
CA PRO A 16 -29.54 -36.64 23.01
C PRO A 16 -29.41 -36.60 21.47
N THR A 17 -28.15 -36.38 21.04
CA THR A 17 -27.50 -36.90 19.83
C THR A 17 -28.34 -37.10 18.57
N TYR A 18 -28.05 -36.32 17.53
CA TYR A 18 -27.78 -36.87 16.21
C TYR A 18 -27.07 -35.84 15.32
N LEU A 19 -25.96 -36.26 14.71
CA LEU A 19 -25.35 -35.61 13.56
C LEU A 19 -26.41 -35.47 12.47
N ASP A 20 -26.67 -34.26 11.97
CA ASP A 20 -27.32 -34.13 10.67
C ASP A 20 -26.53 -33.17 9.77
N THR A 21 -26.04 -33.76 8.70
CA THR A 21 -25.14 -33.18 7.72
C THR A 21 -25.98 -32.49 6.67
N HIS A 22 -26.24 -31.20 6.85
CA HIS A 22 -26.68 -30.34 5.74
C HIS A 22 -25.55 -29.37 5.37
N GLN A 23 -24.61 -29.94 4.61
CA GLN A 23 -24.04 -29.34 3.40
C GLN A 23 -23.67 -27.86 3.51
N ILE A 24 -22.59 -27.58 4.23
CA ILE A 24 -21.90 -26.29 4.13
C ILE A 24 -21.30 -26.22 2.73
N ASP A 25 -21.87 -25.31 1.96
CA ASP A 25 -21.54 -24.87 0.62
C ASP A 25 -20.04 -24.97 0.26
N THR A 26 -19.75 -25.91 -0.63
CA THR A 26 -18.43 -26.16 -1.24
C THR A 26 -17.91 -25.00 -2.09
N ASP A 27 -18.66 -23.90 -2.23
CA ASP A 27 -18.32 -22.73 -3.04
C ASP A 27 -17.50 -21.65 -2.28
N SER A 28 -17.32 -21.76 -0.96
CA SER A 28 -16.65 -20.70 -0.17
C SER A 28 -15.11 -20.79 -0.03
N LEU A 29 -14.42 -21.79 -0.62
CA LEU A 29 -12.95 -21.93 -0.49
C LEU A 29 -12.19 -21.82 -1.82
N VAL A 30 -12.61 -20.90 -2.69
CA VAL A 30 -11.69 -20.31 -3.67
C VAL A 30 -10.54 -19.71 -2.88
N ARG A 31 -9.42 -20.45 -2.77
CA ARG A 31 -8.24 -20.04 -1.99
C ARG A 31 -7.83 -18.63 -2.42
N GLU A 32 -8.14 -17.64 -1.58
CA GLU A 32 -7.76 -16.25 -1.81
C GLU A 32 -6.29 -16.23 -2.24
N ARG A 33 -6.04 -15.79 -3.48
CA ARG A 33 -4.71 -15.88 -4.10
C ARG A 33 -3.78 -14.80 -3.55
N ARG A 34 -4.32 -13.68 -3.09
CA ARG A 34 -3.54 -12.53 -2.61
C ARG A 34 -3.20 -12.72 -1.14
N ARG A 35 -1.91 -12.56 -0.84
CA ARG A 35 -1.40 -12.65 0.55
C ARG A 35 -1.72 -11.41 1.39
N ARG A 36 -2.04 -10.29 0.74
CA ARG A 36 -2.31 -9.00 1.35
C ARG A 36 -3.52 -8.35 0.70
N ALA A 37 -4.35 -7.70 1.51
CA ALA A 37 -5.40 -6.83 1.01
C ALA A 37 -4.80 -5.67 0.20
N ARG A 38 -5.49 -5.28 -0.87
CA ARG A 38 -5.16 -4.10 -1.68
C ARG A 38 -6.17 -3.01 -1.40
N VAL A 39 -5.69 -1.80 -1.17
CA VAL A 39 -6.50 -0.60 -1.00
C VAL A 39 -6.42 0.20 -2.29
N GLN A 40 -7.57 0.69 -2.77
CA GLN A 40 -7.61 1.61 -3.90
C GLN A 40 -7.21 2.99 -3.43
N VAL A 41 -5.96 3.37 -3.73
CA VAL A 41 -5.40 4.68 -3.39
C VAL A 41 -4.61 5.21 -4.57
N HIS A 42 -4.63 6.53 -4.75
CA HIS A 42 -3.95 7.24 -5.84
C HIS A 42 -2.74 8.00 -5.33
N TRP A 43 -1.73 7.27 -4.89
CA TRP A 43 -0.52 7.86 -4.33
C TRP A 43 0.49 8.16 -5.44
N PRO A 44 1.16 9.33 -5.41
CA PRO A 44 2.17 9.69 -6.40
C PRO A 44 3.28 8.65 -6.49
N LEU A 45 3.72 8.36 -7.71
CA LEU A 45 4.78 7.39 -7.98
C LEU A 45 5.68 7.92 -9.10
N CYS A 46 6.99 7.86 -8.88
CA CYS A 46 7.98 8.25 -9.89
C CYS A 46 8.96 7.12 -10.13
N PHE A 47 9.10 6.67 -11.38
CA PHE A 47 10.15 5.74 -11.79
C PHE A 47 11.34 6.52 -12.35
N MET A 48 12.55 6.15 -11.94
CA MET A 48 13.75 6.64 -12.61
C MET A 48 14.09 5.73 -13.78
N ARG A 49 14.32 6.31 -14.96
CA ARG A 49 14.82 5.55 -16.11
C ARG A 49 16.31 5.24 -15.90
N PRO A 50 16.75 3.98 -16.05
CA PRO A 50 18.17 3.64 -15.86
C PRO A 50 19.07 4.41 -16.81
N GLY A 51 20.17 4.94 -16.29
CA GLY A 51 21.18 5.63 -17.08
C GLY A 51 20.74 7.00 -17.63
N THR A 52 19.57 7.52 -17.21
CA THR A 52 19.12 8.87 -17.59
C THR A 52 18.60 9.63 -16.37
N THR A 53 18.40 10.94 -16.53
CA THR A 53 17.71 11.79 -15.55
C THR A 53 16.20 11.84 -15.79
N GLN A 54 15.68 11.04 -16.74
CA GLN A 54 14.28 11.07 -17.11
C GLN A 54 13.44 10.34 -16.05
N ILE A 55 12.40 11.03 -15.58
CA ILE A 55 11.45 10.52 -14.60
C ILE A 55 10.15 10.20 -15.33
N VAL A 56 9.54 9.07 -14.96
CA VAL A 56 8.17 8.73 -15.34
C VAL A 56 7.29 8.88 -14.12
N GLU A 57 6.44 9.89 -14.15
CA GLU A 57 5.47 10.18 -13.10
C GLU A 57 4.14 9.47 -13.40
N THR A 58 3.54 8.91 -12.35
CA THR A 58 2.23 8.27 -12.38
C THR A 58 1.63 8.27 -10.97
N VAL A 59 0.49 7.62 -10.80
CA VAL A 59 -0.13 7.34 -9.50
C VAL A 59 -0.43 5.85 -9.39
N THR A 60 -0.46 5.35 -8.16
CA THR A 60 -1.02 4.01 -7.92
C THR A 60 -2.51 4.00 -8.27
N HIS A 61 -2.99 2.85 -8.72
CA HIS A 61 -4.41 2.54 -8.81
C HIS A 61 -4.83 1.68 -7.60
N ASP A 62 -3.96 0.75 -7.21
CA ASP A 62 -4.08 0.04 -5.95
C ASP A 62 -2.70 -0.13 -5.28
N LEU A 63 -2.72 -0.32 -3.97
CA LEU A 63 -1.54 -0.51 -3.14
C LEU A 63 -1.79 -1.58 -2.08
N SER A 64 -0.75 -2.35 -1.78
CA SER A 64 -0.64 -3.24 -0.64
C SER A 64 0.78 -3.12 -0.08
N SER A 65 1.04 -3.71 1.09
CA SER A 65 2.40 -3.77 1.64
C SER A 65 3.37 -4.59 0.78
N ASP A 66 2.90 -5.52 -0.04
CA ASP A 66 3.74 -6.36 -0.90
C ASP A 66 3.93 -5.77 -2.32
N GLY A 67 3.21 -4.71 -2.70
CA GLY A 67 3.23 -4.22 -4.08
C GLY A 67 2.09 -3.28 -4.44
N PHE A 68 2.13 -2.77 -5.67
CA PHE A 68 1.15 -1.83 -6.21
C PHE A 68 0.83 -2.13 -7.68
N TYR A 69 -0.19 -1.48 -8.19
CA TYR A 69 -0.52 -1.41 -9.61
C TYR A 69 -0.64 0.05 -10.04
N CYS A 70 -0.16 0.40 -11.23
CA CYS A 70 -0.21 1.74 -11.79
C CYS A 70 -0.34 1.69 -13.32
N LEU A 71 -0.68 2.83 -13.94
CA LEU A 71 -0.74 2.97 -15.39
C LEU A 71 0.39 3.88 -15.88
N THR A 72 1.12 3.48 -16.91
CA THR A 72 2.25 4.26 -17.44
C THR A 72 2.18 4.37 -18.96
N ASN A 73 2.66 5.49 -19.52
CA ASN A 73 2.79 5.67 -20.97
C ASN A 73 4.12 5.13 -21.53
N ILE A 74 4.90 4.46 -20.68
CA ILE A 74 6.10 3.71 -21.09
C ILE A 74 5.90 2.23 -20.80
N ALA A 75 6.50 1.40 -21.65
CA ALA A 75 6.54 -0.04 -21.44
C ALA A 75 7.65 -0.41 -20.44
N PHE A 76 7.32 -1.36 -19.56
CA PHE A 76 8.28 -2.04 -18.69
C PHE A 76 8.44 -3.50 -19.15
N VAL A 77 9.48 -4.17 -18.67
CA VAL A 77 9.73 -5.58 -18.96
C VAL A 77 9.39 -6.43 -17.72
N PRO A 78 8.48 -7.41 -17.82
CA PRO A 78 8.23 -8.35 -16.72
C PRO A 78 9.53 -9.01 -16.23
N GLY A 79 9.70 -9.08 -14.91
CA GLY A 79 10.88 -9.61 -14.25
C GLY A 79 11.97 -8.59 -13.95
N GLU A 80 11.96 -7.43 -14.61
CA GLU A 80 12.98 -6.40 -14.39
C GLU A 80 12.85 -5.72 -13.02
N ILE A 81 13.97 -5.18 -12.53
CA ILE A 81 14.05 -4.49 -11.26
C ILE A 81 14.17 -2.99 -11.52
N ARG A 82 13.39 -2.20 -10.77
CA ARG A 82 13.36 -0.74 -10.86
C ARG A 82 13.45 -0.11 -9.48
N GLU A 83 14.04 1.07 -9.43
CA GLU A 83 13.86 2.00 -8.31
C GLU A 83 12.72 2.96 -8.64
N CYS A 84 11.84 3.17 -7.67
CA CYS A 84 10.79 4.16 -7.77
C CYS A 84 10.58 4.87 -6.42
N THR A 85 10.12 6.10 -6.46
CA THR A 85 9.73 6.85 -5.26
C THR A 85 8.22 6.84 -5.13
N LEU A 86 7.70 6.27 -4.05
CA LEU A 86 6.29 6.31 -3.66
C LEU A 86 6.07 7.46 -2.68
N GLY A 87 5.15 8.36 -3.01
CA GLY A 87 4.73 9.45 -2.13
C GLY A 87 3.64 8.99 -1.16
N VAL A 88 3.97 8.83 0.12
CA VAL A 88 3.02 8.45 1.17
C VAL A 88 2.39 9.70 1.78
N PRO A 89 1.08 9.95 1.63
CA PRO A 89 0.41 11.03 2.32
C PRO A 89 0.49 10.85 3.83
N MET A 90 0.95 11.87 4.53
CA MET A 90 1.06 11.94 5.97
C MET A 90 0.08 12.99 6.47
N HIS A 91 -0.92 12.55 7.23
CA HIS A 91 -1.79 13.48 7.93
C HIS A 91 -1.01 14.15 9.08
N HIS A 92 -0.85 15.47 9.04
CA HIS A 92 -0.33 16.26 10.14
C HIS A 92 -1.38 17.28 10.59
N PRO A 93 -1.94 17.17 11.81
CA PRO A 93 -3.05 18.01 12.25
C PRO A 93 -2.73 19.51 12.25
N ASN A 94 -1.44 19.89 12.27
CA ASN A 94 -1.01 21.28 12.37
C ASN A 94 -0.27 21.81 11.13
N ASN A 95 -0.14 21.04 10.03
CA ASN A 95 0.85 21.40 9.00
C ASN A 95 0.51 21.01 7.54
N GLY A 96 -0.77 20.85 7.24
CA GLY A 96 -1.28 20.47 5.92
C GLY A 96 -0.96 19.03 5.52
N ASP A 97 -1.49 18.60 4.38
CA ASP A 97 -1.13 17.31 3.77
C ASP A 97 0.33 17.35 3.33
N ARG A 98 1.16 16.53 3.98
CA ARG A 98 2.57 16.36 3.63
C ARG A 98 2.76 15.01 2.98
N VAL A 99 3.48 14.96 1.88
CA VAL A 99 3.87 13.67 1.26
C VAL A 99 5.24 13.28 1.76
N ARG A 100 5.37 12.08 2.35
CA ARG A 100 6.65 11.48 2.73
C ARG A 100 7.14 10.59 1.60
N PRO A 101 8.28 10.91 0.95
CA PRO A 101 8.82 10.05 -0.10
C PRO A 101 9.44 8.78 0.50
N VAL A 102 9.11 7.66 -0.10
CA VAL A 102 9.67 6.33 0.18
C VAL A 102 10.33 5.82 -1.09
N LEU A 103 11.63 5.56 -1.03
CA LEU A 103 12.31 4.91 -2.13
C LEU A 103 12.07 3.41 -2.04
N CYS A 104 11.53 2.82 -3.11
CA CYS A 104 11.22 1.41 -3.22
C CYS A 104 12.08 0.77 -4.31
N ARG A 105 12.61 -0.42 -4.01
CA ARG A 105 13.16 -1.33 -5.01
C ARG A 105 12.05 -2.33 -5.36
N VAL A 106 11.63 -2.34 -6.61
CA VAL A 106 10.48 -3.13 -7.06
C VAL A 106 10.85 -4.07 -8.19
N ARG A 107 10.17 -5.21 -8.25
CA ARG A 107 10.18 -6.11 -9.40
C ARG A 107 8.88 -5.96 -10.18
N VAL A 108 8.99 -5.73 -11.48
CA VAL A 108 7.84 -5.75 -12.38
C VAL A 108 7.36 -7.20 -12.48
N ILE A 109 6.12 -7.47 -12.07
CA ILE A 109 5.55 -8.83 -12.06
C ILE A 109 4.58 -9.07 -13.22
N ARG A 110 3.97 -8.01 -13.76
CA ARG A 110 3.09 -8.07 -14.93
C ARG A 110 3.09 -6.74 -15.67
N VAL A 111 2.93 -6.80 -16.98
CA VAL A 111 2.71 -5.65 -17.87
C VAL A 111 1.59 -6.01 -18.83
N GLU A 112 0.57 -5.17 -18.91
CA GLU A 112 -0.63 -5.34 -19.72
C GLU A 112 -0.71 -4.16 -20.69
N ALA A 113 -0.80 -4.42 -22.00
CA ALA A 113 -1.08 -3.36 -22.98
C ALA A 113 -2.57 -3.01 -22.91
N LEU A 114 -2.89 -1.75 -22.62
CA LEU A 114 -4.27 -1.30 -22.45
C LEU A 114 -4.72 -0.57 -23.71
N GLY A 115 -5.30 -1.33 -24.64
CA GLY A 115 -5.90 -0.80 -25.87
C GLY A 115 -4.96 0.04 -26.74
N ASP A 116 -5.56 0.86 -27.60
CA ASP A 116 -4.83 1.73 -28.54
C ASP A 116 -4.43 3.08 -27.91
N ASP A 117 -4.72 3.29 -26.62
CA ASP A 117 -4.49 4.56 -25.91
C ASP A 117 -3.01 4.78 -25.52
N GLY A 118 -2.15 3.80 -25.80
CA GLY A 118 -0.70 3.89 -25.54
C GLY A 118 -0.30 3.77 -24.07
N PHE A 119 -1.21 3.30 -23.21
CA PHE A 119 -0.95 3.06 -21.79
C PHE A 119 -0.69 1.58 -21.49
N TYR A 120 0.11 1.35 -20.46
CA TYR A 120 0.44 0.04 -19.95
C TYR A 120 -0.01 -0.07 -18.50
N GLY A 121 -0.70 -1.15 -18.19
CA GLY A 121 -0.98 -1.60 -16.83
C GLY A 121 0.25 -2.29 -16.25
N VAL A 122 0.82 -1.76 -15.18
CA VAL A 122 2.05 -2.28 -14.59
C VAL A 122 1.81 -2.72 -13.15
N GLY A 123 1.99 -4.02 -12.90
CA GLY A 123 2.00 -4.56 -11.55
C GLY A 123 3.43 -4.71 -11.04
N CYS A 124 3.69 -4.17 -9.85
CA CYS A 124 4.99 -4.21 -9.20
C CYS A 124 4.88 -4.92 -7.84
N ARG A 125 5.89 -5.76 -7.54
CA ARG A 125 6.13 -6.28 -6.19
C ARG A 125 7.23 -5.45 -5.53
N ILE A 126 6.99 -4.98 -4.31
CA ILE A 126 8.01 -4.30 -3.52
C ILE A 126 8.95 -5.37 -2.95
N GLU A 127 10.24 -5.28 -3.26
CA GLU A 127 11.27 -6.17 -2.71
C GLU A 127 11.99 -5.55 -1.51
N ASP A 128 12.13 -4.22 -1.50
CA ASP A 128 12.71 -3.45 -0.40
C ASP A 128 12.23 -2.00 -0.43
N TYR A 129 12.27 -1.29 0.70
CA TYR A 129 11.93 0.12 0.78
C TYR A 129 12.68 0.85 1.90
N ARG A 130 12.92 2.15 1.70
CA ARG A 130 13.49 3.04 2.71
C ARG A 130 12.87 4.42 2.66
N PHE A 131 12.68 5.04 3.82
CA PHE A 131 12.28 6.44 3.90
C PHE A 131 13.46 7.33 3.53
N ILE A 132 13.22 8.33 2.68
CA ILE A 132 14.23 9.34 2.42
C ILE A 132 14.22 10.31 3.61
N ILE A 133 15.32 10.35 4.36
CA ILE A 133 15.53 11.36 5.38
C ILE A 133 15.91 12.62 4.63
N SER A 134 15.00 13.60 4.58
CA SER A 134 15.40 14.97 4.28
C SER A 134 16.38 15.36 5.37
N GLY A 135 17.68 15.43 5.04
CA GLY A 135 18.65 16.00 5.96
C GLY A 135 18.14 17.39 6.30
N ASN A 136 17.87 17.64 7.58
CA ASN A 136 18.03 19.01 8.07
C ASN A 136 19.45 19.37 7.65
N GLY A 137 19.60 20.41 6.82
CA GLY A 137 20.88 21.06 6.67
C GLY A 137 21.25 21.62 8.03
N ASP A 138 21.87 20.80 8.87
CA ASP A 138 22.41 21.23 10.14
C ASP A 138 23.78 21.83 9.85
N SER A 139 23.79 23.15 9.97
CA SER A 139 24.93 24.03 10.11
C SER A 139 25.94 23.45 11.11
N GLY A 140 27.06 22.94 10.60
CA GLY A 140 28.11 22.34 11.43
C GLY A 140 29.51 22.68 10.95
N LEU A 141 29.85 23.96 10.84
CA LEU A 141 31.24 24.39 10.82
C LEU A 141 31.49 25.46 11.90
N ALA A 142 32.20 24.97 12.93
CA ALA A 142 33.18 25.66 13.76
C ALA A 142 32.70 26.80 14.67
N GLY A 143 32.32 26.39 15.89
CA GLY A 143 32.72 27.14 17.07
C GLY A 143 34.24 27.11 17.19
N GLY A 144 34.87 28.28 17.06
CA GLY A 144 36.24 28.55 17.48
C GLY A 144 36.19 29.62 18.56
N GLY A 145 36.30 29.21 19.83
CA GLY A 145 36.56 30.11 20.95
C GLY A 145 37.89 30.84 20.75
N GLY A 146 37.94 32.10 21.23
CA GLY A 146 39.05 33.05 21.03
C GLY A 146 40.39 32.67 21.69
N PRO A 147 41.32 33.65 21.75
CA PRO A 147 41.29 34.48 22.95
C PRO A 147 41.55 35.99 22.74
N LEU A 148 41.04 36.72 23.72
CA LEU A 148 41.47 37.99 24.29
C LEU A 148 42.82 38.54 23.80
N ASP A 149 42.82 39.77 23.27
CA ASP A 149 43.83 40.74 23.72
C ASP A 149 43.37 42.20 23.59
N ALA A 150 43.80 42.99 24.57
CA ALA A 150 43.37 44.33 24.91
C ALA A 150 44.03 45.43 24.06
N ARG A 151 43.40 46.63 24.06
CA ARG A 151 43.94 48.02 24.04
C ARG A 151 42.86 48.93 23.43
N HIS A 152 42.12 49.74 24.22
CA HIS A 152 42.49 51.12 24.61
C HIS A 152 43.25 51.87 23.51
N GLU A 153 42.53 52.64 22.69
CA GLU A 153 42.45 54.11 22.74
C GLU A 153 41.32 54.61 21.81
#